data_AF-A0A2R5EAR9-F1
#
_entry.id   AF-A0A2R5EAR9-F1
#
_cell.length_a   1.000
_cell.length_b   1.000
_cell.length_c   1.000
_cell.angle_alpha   90.00
_cell.angle_beta   90.00
_cell.angle_gamma   90.00
#
_symmetry.space_group_name_H-M   'P 1'
#
loop_
_entity.id
_entity.type
_entity.pdbx_description
1 polymer ?
#
loop_
_entity_poly.entity_id
_entity_poly.type
_entity_poly.pdbx_seq_one_letter_code
_entity_poly.pdbx_strand_id
1 'polypeptide(L)'
;MLDIFLNVLYLGALTATEVNLMATQEVAPQELHAVVPVEFRAVSYIWSDVYPCRFSGVTVPVERDWEEVVDNGFVKTTLPPEPGKIYTYAIIINKKTCPGKEAEAMFSTGNWNGAFTNLGVPLGAKFMARSLSMDVERQPRWLSQAIKVIEEASTNNAAALNFVTFSNQLAVRNKEMSAQVRE
;
A
#
# COMPACT_ATOMS: atom_id res chain seq x y z
N MET A 1 16.05 11.42 1.47
CA MET A 1 14.65 11.90 1.62
C MET A 1 13.69 10.73 1.80
N LEU A 2 13.86 9.63 1.04
CA LEU A 2 13.16 8.35 1.19
C LEU A 2 13.15 7.81 2.64
N ASP A 3 14.29 7.92 3.35
CA ASP A 3 14.41 7.50 4.76
C ASP A 3 13.50 8.26 5.71
N ILE A 4 13.16 9.51 5.43
CA ILE A 4 12.28 10.28 6.31
C ILE A 4 10.86 9.78 6.14
N PHE A 5 10.36 9.62 4.91
CA PHE A 5 9.01 9.14 4.62
C PHE A 5 8.75 7.74 5.14
N LEU A 6 9.67 6.80 4.93
CA LEU A 6 9.56 5.45 5.46
C LEU A 6 9.53 5.48 6.99
N ASN A 7 10.53 6.09 7.65
CA ASN A 7 10.57 6.14 9.12
C ASN A 7 9.32 6.81 9.72
N VAL A 8 8.78 7.79 9.02
CA VAL A 8 7.62 8.56 9.45
C VAL A 8 6.29 7.81 9.24
N LEU A 9 6.12 7.09 8.13
CA LEU A 9 5.01 6.15 7.91
C LEU A 9 5.07 4.99 8.90
N TYR A 10 6.27 4.48 9.21
CA TYR A 10 6.48 3.38 10.15
C TYR A 10 6.11 3.73 11.59
N LEU A 11 6.45 4.93 12.08
CA LEU A 11 6.20 5.33 13.47
C LEU A 11 4.75 5.70 13.77
N GLY A 12 3.95 6.00 12.74
CA GLY A 12 2.56 6.45 12.89
C GLY A 12 1.47 5.42 12.59
N ALA A 13 1.82 4.28 11.99
CA ALA A 13 0.87 3.33 11.40
C ALA A 13 0.79 1.99 12.15
N LEU A 14 1.00 1.98 13.48
CA LEU A 14 0.90 0.81 14.33
C LEU A 14 -0.57 0.45 14.64
N THR A 15 -1.37 0.18 13.61
CA THR A 15 -2.50 -0.73 13.79
C THR A 15 -2.14 -2.02 13.08
N ALA A 16 -1.66 -2.99 13.86
CA ALA A 16 -1.43 -4.36 13.42
C ALA A 16 -2.80 -4.99 13.12
N THR A 17 -3.36 -4.68 11.96
CA THR A 17 -4.63 -5.27 11.54
C THR A 17 -4.44 -5.85 10.14
N GLU A 18 -4.37 -7.17 10.08
CA GLU A 18 -4.67 -7.86 8.83
C GLU A 18 -6.16 -7.67 8.56
N VAL A 19 -6.49 -6.96 7.49
CA VAL A 19 -7.88 -6.70 7.12
C VAL A 19 -8.15 -7.28 5.74
N ASN A 20 -9.16 -8.14 5.67
CA ASN A 20 -9.68 -8.58 4.38
C ASN A 20 -10.50 -7.45 3.79
N LEU A 21 -10.11 -7.02 2.60
CA LEU A 21 -10.67 -5.90 1.87
C LEU A 21 -11.27 -6.38 0.55
N MET A 22 -12.23 -5.62 0.05
CA MET A 22 -12.88 -5.83 -1.23
C MET A 22 -12.89 -4.52 -2.00
N ALA A 23 -12.38 -4.54 -3.23
CA ALA A 23 -12.37 -3.35 -4.09
C ALA A 23 -13.80 -2.86 -4.34
N THR A 24 -14.01 -1.55 -4.18
CA THR A 24 -15.30 -0.89 -4.39
C THR A 24 -15.44 -0.30 -5.79
N GLN A 25 -14.35 -0.30 -6.54
CA GLN A 25 -14.29 0.18 -7.92
C GLN A 25 -13.38 -0.72 -8.76
N GLU A 26 -13.59 -0.69 -10.06
CA GLU A 26 -12.66 -1.25 -11.03
C GLU A 26 -11.56 -0.23 -11.33
N VAL A 27 -10.31 -0.70 -11.37
CA VAL A 27 -9.15 0.08 -11.79
C VAL A 27 -8.51 -0.64 -12.96
N ALA A 28 -8.48 0.02 -14.11
CA ALA A 28 -7.88 -0.52 -15.33
C ALA A 28 -6.38 -0.83 -15.13
N PRO A 29 -5.79 -1.68 -15.99
CA PRO A 29 -4.34 -1.78 -16.12
C PRO A 29 -3.70 -0.41 -16.36
N GLN A 30 -2.49 -0.23 -15.85
CA GLN A 30 -1.79 1.04 -15.85
C GLN A 30 -0.40 0.86 -16.43
N GLU A 31 0.07 1.88 -17.14
CA GLU A 31 1.44 1.94 -17.63
C GLU A 31 2.42 2.16 -16.47
N LEU A 32 3.67 1.77 -16.67
CA LEU A 32 4.74 2.03 -15.71
C LEU A 32 4.78 3.48 -15.26
N HIS A 33 5.08 3.69 -13.98
CA HIS A 33 5.11 4.99 -13.30
C HIS A 33 3.74 5.69 -13.12
N ALA A 34 2.64 5.07 -13.53
CA ALA A 34 1.32 5.59 -13.21
C ALA A 34 0.99 5.39 -11.73
N VAL A 35 0.31 6.38 -11.14
CA VAL A 35 -0.22 6.32 -9.77
C VAL A 35 -1.71 6.55 -9.84
N VAL A 36 -2.50 5.57 -9.42
CA VAL A 36 -3.96 5.61 -9.53
C VAL A 36 -4.61 5.33 -8.18
N PRO A 37 -5.65 6.09 -7.77
CA PRO A 37 -6.30 5.89 -6.49
C PRO A 37 -7.07 4.56 -6.49
N VAL A 38 -7.07 3.90 -5.34
CA VAL A 38 -7.84 2.68 -5.09
C VAL A 38 -8.68 2.84 -3.84
N GLU A 39 -9.86 2.22 -3.87
CA GLU A 39 -10.78 2.21 -2.75
C GLU A 39 -11.28 0.80 -2.45
N PHE A 40 -11.42 0.53 -1.15
CA PHE A 40 -11.85 -0.74 -0.64
C PHE A 40 -12.83 -0.59 0.52
N ARG A 41 -13.61 -1.64 0.73
CA ARG A 41 -14.41 -1.87 1.93
C ARG A 41 -13.92 -3.11 2.66
N ALA A 42 -14.17 -3.18 3.97
CA ALA A 42 -13.88 -4.39 4.72
C ALA A 42 -14.81 -5.55 4.32
N VAL A 43 -14.23 -6.74 4.26
CA VAL A 43 -14.95 -8.02 4.23
C VAL A 43 -15.10 -8.48 5.68
N SER A 44 -16.19 -8.06 6.30
CA SER A 44 -16.51 -8.39 7.69
C SER A 44 -18.01 -8.61 7.86
N TYR A 45 -18.41 -9.10 9.03
CA TYR A 45 -19.82 -9.19 9.41
C TYR A 45 -20.42 -7.79 9.61
N ILE A 46 -21.71 -7.62 9.32
CA ILE A 46 -22.40 -6.31 9.37
C ILE A 46 -22.37 -5.66 10.76
N TRP A 47 -22.27 -6.45 11.83
CA TRP A 47 -22.17 -5.98 13.22
C TRP A 47 -20.74 -5.66 13.66
N SER A 48 -19.74 -5.83 12.80
CA SER A 48 -18.35 -5.47 13.11
C SER A 48 -18.13 -3.98 12.95
N ASP A 49 -17.40 -3.37 13.89
CA ASP A 49 -17.02 -1.95 13.84
C ASP A 49 -16.24 -1.57 12.57
N VAL A 50 -15.62 -2.54 11.91
CA VAL A 50 -14.82 -2.34 10.70
C VAL A 50 -15.68 -2.41 9.43
N TYR A 51 -16.87 -3.03 9.48
CA TYR A 51 -17.77 -3.16 8.33
C TYR A 51 -18.13 -1.84 7.63
N PRO A 52 -18.49 -0.76 8.35
CA PRO A 52 -18.83 0.50 7.70
C PRO A 52 -17.59 1.27 7.21
N CYS A 53 -16.38 0.84 7.58
CA CYS A 53 -15.16 1.56 7.23
C CYS A 53 -14.82 1.42 5.74
N ARG A 54 -14.18 2.46 5.22
CA ARG A 54 -13.57 2.54 3.90
C ARG A 54 -12.06 2.67 4.03
N PHE A 55 -11.37 2.09 3.08
CA PHE A 55 -9.92 2.06 3.02
C PHE A 55 -9.51 2.62 1.66
N SER A 56 -8.58 3.55 1.64
CA SER A 56 -8.09 4.15 0.41
C SER A 56 -6.59 4.24 0.38
N GLY A 57 -6.08 4.31 -0.84
CA GLY A 57 -4.65 4.28 -1.12
C GLY A 57 -4.39 4.47 -2.60
N VAL A 58 -3.26 3.95 -3.06
CA VAL A 58 -2.86 4.00 -4.47
C VAL A 58 -2.41 2.64 -4.96
N THR A 59 -2.54 2.44 -6.27
CA THR A 59 -1.91 1.35 -7.02
C THR A 59 -0.82 1.91 -7.92
N VAL A 60 0.32 1.21 -7.98
CA VAL A 60 1.51 1.61 -8.73
C VAL A 60 2.10 0.39 -9.44
N PRO A 61 2.21 0.39 -10.77
CA PRO A 61 2.94 -0.66 -11.48
C PRO A 61 4.42 -0.60 -11.14
N VAL A 62 4.99 -1.73 -10.75
CA VAL A 62 6.39 -1.87 -10.37
C VAL A 62 7.10 -2.84 -11.29
N GLU A 63 8.38 -2.59 -11.50
CA GLU A 63 9.25 -3.43 -12.29
C GLU A 63 10.05 -4.36 -11.39
N ARG A 64 10.63 -5.41 -11.96
CA ARG A 64 11.57 -6.26 -11.25
C ARG A 64 12.99 -5.91 -11.64
N ASP A 65 13.62 -5.03 -10.87
CA ASP A 65 15.04 -4.66 -11.04
C ASP A 65 15.99 -5.57 -10.23
N TRP A 66 15.47 -6.62 -9.58
CA TRP A 66 16.24 -7.60 -8.80
C TRP A 66 16.16 -9.03 -9.36
N GLU A 67 17.14 -9.85 -8.99
CA GLU A 67 17.10 -11.31 -9.20
C GLU A 67 16.13 -11.97 -8.23
N GLU A 68 15.19 -12.74 -8.78
CA GLU A 68 14.19 -13.47 -7.99
C GLU A 68 14.49 -14.97 -8.01
N VAL A 69 14.68 -15.56 -6.83
CA VAL A 69 14.84 -17.00 -6.70
C VAL A 69 13.45 -17.60 -6.45
N VAL A 70 12.93 -18.29 -7.47
CA VAL A 70 11.66 -19.02 -7.39
C VAL A 70 11.97 -20.45 -7.00
N ASP A 71 11.49 -20.85 -5.83
CA ASP A 71 11.55 -22.25 -5.37
C ASP A 71 10.22 -22.94 -5.68
N ASN A 72 10.23 -23.79 -6.72
CA ASN A 72 9.06 -24.59 -7.10
C ASN A 72 9.04 -25.97 -6.40
N GLY A 73 9.80 -26.15 -5.32
CA GLY A 73 9.89 -27.38 -4.53
C GLY A 73 10.81 -28.45 -5.13
N PHE A 74 10.93 -28.52 -6.46
CA PHE A 74 11.80 -29.47 -7.17
C PHE A 74 13.04 -28.82 -7.79
N VAL A 75 12.94 -27.54 -8.14
CA VAL A 75 14.00 -26.76 -8.78
C VAL A 75 13.95 -25.34 -8.24
N LYS A 76 15.10 -24.81 -7.86
CA LYS A 76 15.30 -23.39 -7.62
C LYS A 76 15.73 -22.74 -8.93
N THR A 77 14.87 -21.89 -9.47
CA THR A 77 15.17 -21.12 -10.68
C THR A 77 15.46 -19.68 -10.27
N THR A 78 16.57 -19.13 -10.74
CA THR A 78 16.87 -17.70 -10.57
C THR A 78 16.42 -16.94 -11.81
N LEU A 79 15.46 -16.04 -11.64
CA LEU A 79 14.97 -15.16 -12.69
C LEU A 79 15.82 -13.89 -12.72
N PRO A 80 16.48 -13.56 -13.86
CA PRO A 80 17.28 -12.34 -13.99
C PRO A 80 16.38 -11.10 -13.96
N PRO A 81 16.86 -9.91 -13.55
CA PRO A 81 16.07 -8.67 -13.57
C PRO A 81 15.41 -8.43 -14.94
N GLU A 82 14.20 -7.88 -14.92
CA GLU A 82 13.39 -7.62 -16.11
C GLU A 82 12.86 -6.17 -16.08
N PRO A 83 13.74 -5.16 -16.27
CA PRO A 83 13.34 -3.76 -16.33
C PRO A 83 12.53 -3.48 -17.60
N GLY A 84 11.68 -2.45 -17.58
CA GLY A 84 10.77 -2.09 -18.66
C GLY A 84 9.50 -2.92 -18.73
N LYS A 85 9.31 -3.88 -17.80
CA LYS A 85 8.13 -4.74 -17.74
C LYS A 85 7.50 -4.68 -16.36
N ILE A 86 6.17 -4.58 -16.34
CA ILE A 86 5.38 -4.65 -15.12
C ILE A 86 5.53 -6.06 -14.52
N TYR A 87 6.12 -6.11 -13.33
CA TYR A 87 6.22 -7.32 -12.51
C TYR A 87 4.95 -7.52 -11.68
N THR A 88 4.46 -6.45 -11.05
CA THR A 88 3.20 -6.46 -10.31
C THR A 88 2.64 -5.04 -10.20
N TYR A 89 1.43 -4.90 -9.65
CA TYR A 89 0.92 -3.62 -9.23
C TYR A 89 0.90 -3.56 -7.70
N ALA A 90 1.77 -2.71 -7.16
CA ALA A 90 1.87 -2.41 -5.75
C ALA A 90 0.62 -1.65 -5.29
N ILE A 91 -0.17 -2.26 -4.41
CA ILE A 91 -1.28 -1.58 -3.73
C ILE A 91 -0.81 -1.17 -2.34
N ILE A 92 -0.88 0.13 -2.06
CA ILE A 92 -0.46 0.71 -0.78
C ILE A 92 -1.65 1.49 -0.21
N ILE A 93 -2.16 1.02 0.93
CA ILE A 93 -3.25 1.64 1.67
C ILE A 93 -2.66 2.54 2.74
N ASN A 94 -3.00 3.83 2.68
CA ASN A 94 -2.54 4.79 3.67
C ASN A 94 -3.65 5.37 4.55
N LYS A 95 -4.92 5.16 4.20
CA LYS A 95 -6.05 5.80 4.87
C LYS A 95 -7.18 4.83 5.18
N LYS A 96 -7.70 4.93 6.40
CA LYS A 96 -8.97 4.33 6.82
C LYS A 96 -9.92 5.41 7.30
N THR A 97 -11.19 5.28 6.94
CA THR A 97 -12.25 6.22 7.32
C THR A 97 -13.47 5.43 7.76
N CYS A 98 -13.93 5.69 8.98
CA CYS A 98 -15.12 5.07 9.55
C CYS A 98 -16.14 6.16 9.90
N PRO A 99 -17.46 5.93 9.75
CA PRO A 99 -18.46 6.93 10.09
C PRO A 99 -18.33 7.40 11.55
N GLY A 100 -18.38 8.71 11.76
CA GLY A 100 -18.29 9.32 13.09
C GLY A 100 -16.91 9.28 13.75
N LYS A 101 -15.86 8.86 13.03
CA LYS A 101 -14.47 8.87 13.51
C LYS A 101 -13.58 9.73 12.61
N GLU A 102 -12.50 10.25 13.17
CA GLU A 102 -11.46 10.87 12.36
C GLU A 102 -10.80 9.83 11.43
N ALA A 103 -10.25 10.31 10.31
CA ALA A 103 -9.50 9.43 9.42
C ALA A 103 -8.25 8.89 10.10
N GLU A 104 -8.07 7.58 10.03
CA GLU A 104 -6.95 6.87 10.63
C GLU A 104 -5.83 6.68 9.60
N ALA A 105 -4.60 6.91 10.05
CA ALA A 105 -3.39 6.57 9.30
C ALA A 105 -3.25 5.06 9.22
N MET A 106 -2.92 4.56 8.04
CA MET A 106 -2.49 3.19 7.85
C MET A 106 -1.24 3.18 6.99
N PHE A 107 -0.51 2.07 7.03
CA PHE A 107 0.51 1.79 6.04
C PHE A 107 0.54 0.30 5.84
N SER A 108 -0.36 -0.13 4.96
CA SER A 108 -0.60 -1.54 4.69
C SER A 108 -0.37 -1.82 3.22
N THR A 109 0.33 -2.91 2.97
CA THR A 109 0.48 -3.51 1.66
C THR A 109 -0.09 -4.92 1.73
N GLY A 110 -0.30 -5.55 0.59
CA GLY A 110 -0.90 -6.85 0.57
C GLY A 110 -0.77 -7.49 -0.79
N ASN A 111 -0.99 -8.78 -0.81
CA ASN A 111 -1.14 -9.50 -2.05
C ASN A 111 -2.63 -9.59 -2.38
N TRP A 112 -2.94 -9.35 -3.65
CA TRP A 112 -4.19 -9.79 -4.22
C TRP A 112 -4.22 -11.32 -4.22
N ASN A 113 -5.34 -11.94 -3.80
CA ASN A 113 -5.47 -13.41 -3.75
C ASN A 113 -5.71 -14.05 -5.13
N GLY A 114 -5.61 -13.29 -6.22
CA GLY A 114 -5.52 -13.79 -7.59
C GLY A 114 -4.11 -13.56 -8.14
N ALA A 115 -3.65 -14.41 -9.07
CA ALA A 115 -2.48 -14.08 -9.88
C ALA A 115 -2.69 -12.67 -10.43
N PHE A 116 -1.75 -11.76 -10.19
CA PHE A 116 -1.82 -10.38 -10.68
C PHE A 116 -1.77 -10.42 -12.22
N THR A 117 -2.94 -10.58 -12.82
CA THR A 117 -3.10 -10.58 -14.28
C THR A 117 -2.95 -9.16 -14.79
N ASN A 118 -2.74 -9.03 -16.09
CA ASN A 118 -2.74 -7.74 -16.81
C ASN A 118 -4.13 -7.07 -16.85
N LEU A 119 -5.00 -7.33 -15.86
CA LEU A 119 -6.40 -6.90 -15.80
C LEU A 119 -6.64 -5.74 -14.83
N GLY A 120 -5.62 -5.26 -14.12
CA GLY A 120 -5.77 -4.20 -13.11
C GLY A 120 -6.42 -4.71 -11.83
N VAL A 121 -7.20 -3.86 -11.14
CA VAL A 121 -7.94 -4.23 -9.92
C VAL A 121 -9.42 -4.32 -10.24
N PRO A 122 -9.99 -5.53 -10.43
CA PRO A 122 -11.41 -5.64 -10.77
C PRO A 122 -12.31 -5.28 -9.59
N LEU A 123 -13.53 -4.82 -9.89
CA LEU A 123 -14.56 -4.62 -8.88
C LEU A 123 -14.80 -5.91 -8.09
N GLY A 124 -14.83 -5.82 -6.76
CA GLY A 124 -15.01 -6.99 -5.89
C GLY A 124 -13.73 -7.81 -5.66
N ALA A 125 -12.58 -7.41 -6.20
CA ALA A 125 -11.29 -8.06 -5.93
C ALA A 125 -11.01 -8.12 -4.42
N LYS A 126 -10.65 -9.31 -3.93
CA LYS A 126 -10.28 -9.52 -2.53
C LYS A 126 -8.82 -9.21 -2.29
N PHE A 127 -8.55 -8.25 -1.43
CA PHE A 127 -7.20 -7.82 -1.06
C PHE A 127 -6.98 -8.07 0.43
N MET A 128 -5.85 -8.65 0.81
CA MET A 128 -5.51 -8.80 2.22
C MET A 128 -4.51 -7.72 2.60
N ALA A 129 -4.99 -6.64 3.22
CA ALA A 129 -4.13 -5.58 3.72
C ALA A 129 -3.39 -6.09 4.95
N ARG A 130 -2.06 -6.04 4.92
CA ARG A 130 -1.16 -6.40 6.01
C ARG A 130 -0.26 -5.21 6.33
N SER A 131 -0.03 -4.96 7.61
CA SER A 131 0.95 -3.96 8.02
C SER A 131 2.35 -4.38 7.56
N LEU A 132 3.15 -3.40 7.16
CA LEU A 132 4.53 -3.65 6.76
C LEU A 132 5.39 -4.08 7.95
N SER A 133 6.35 -4.97 7.69
CA SER A 133 7.31 -5.38 8.72
C SER A 133 8.22 -4.21 9.08
N MET A 134 8.54 -4.06 10.37
CA MET A 134 9.58 -3.13 10.81
C MET A 134 10.98 -3.58 10.37
N ASP A 135 11.14 -4.86 10.08
CA ASP A 135 12.36 -5.42 9.49
C ASP A 135 12.37 -5.14 7.99
N VAL A 136 13.26 -4.24 7.57
CA VAL A 136 13.40 -3.80 6.17
C VAL A 136 13.69 -4.98 5.25
N GLU A 137 14.41 -6.00 5.72
CA GLU A 137 14.74 -7.18 4.91
C GLU A 137 13.52 -8.06 4.62
N ARG A 138 12.44 -7.91 5.40
CA ARG A 138 11.17 -8.64 5.23
C ARG A 138 10.13 -7.85 4.46
N GLN A 139 10.42 -6.61 4.08
CA GLN A 139 9.51 -5.80 3.29
C GLN A 139 9.53 -6.28 1.82
N PRO A 140 8.45 -6.06 1.06
CA PRO A 140 8.47 -6.34 -0.37
C PRO A 140 9.58 -5.55 -1.06
N ARG A 141 10.41 -6.21 -1.88
CA ARG A 141 11.55 -5.58 -2.56
C ARG A 141 11.15 -4.39 -3.42
N TRP A 142 9.96 -4.43 -4.00
CA TRP A 142 9.39 -3.35 -4.81
C TRP A 142 8.93 -2.13 -4.00
N LEU A 143 8.86 -2.19 -2.66
CA LEU A 143 8.25 -1.13 -1.85
C LEU A 143 8.97 0.21 -2.04
N SER A 144 10.30 0.22 -2.00
CA SER A 144 11.10 1.43 -2.18
C SER A 144 10.87 2.06 -3.56
N GLN A 145 10.78 1.23 -4.60
CA GLN A 145 10.46 1.66 -5.96
C GLN A 145 9.06 2.30 -6.04
N ALA A 146 8.04 1.65 -5.47
CA ALA A 146 6.67 2.17 -5.47
C ALA A 146 6.56 3.52 -4.74
N ILE A 147 7.19 3.65 -3.58
CA ILE A 147 7.21 4.90 -2.82
C ILE A 147 7.89 6.01 -3.61
N LYS A 148 9.04 5.72 -4.23
CA LYS A 148 9.76 6.67 -5.08
C LYS A 148 8.87 7.18 -6.23
N VAL A 149 8.17 6.27 -6.93
CA VAL A 149 7.24 6.65 -8.01
C VAL A 149 6.11 7.55 -7.49
N ILE A 150 5.55 7.26 -6.33
CA ILE A 150 4.51 8.10 -5.70
C ILE A 150 5.06 9.49 -5.37
N GLU A 151 6.25 9.58 -4.79
CA GLU A 151 6.89 10.86 -4.46
C GLU A 151 7.15 11.70 -5.73
N GLU A 152 7.72 11.09 -6.77
CA GLU A 152 8.02 11.76 -8.04
C GLU A 152 6.72 12.24 -8.73
N ALA A 153 5.68 11.40 -8.73
CA ALA A 153 4.38 11.74 -9.30
C ALA A 153 3.60 12.79 -8.49
N SER A 154 3.95 13.04 -7.22
CA SER A 154 3.18 13.98 -6.37
C SER A 154 3.15 15.41 -6.90
N THR A 155 4.09 15.78 -7.78
CA THR A 155 4.16 17.12 -8.38
C THR A 155 3.10 17.36 -9.46
N ASN A 156 2.60 16.30 -10.12
CA ASN A 156 1.73 16.40 -11.28
C ASN A 156 0.54 15.40 -11.27
N ASN A 157 0.45 14.53 -10.27
CA ASN A 157 -0.63 13.56 -10.09
C ASN A 157 -1.35 13.81 -8.75
N ALA A 158 -2.65 14.13 -8.84
CA ALA A 158 -3.47 14.45 -7.67
C ALA A 158 -3.59 13.28 -6.67
N ALA A 159 -3.64 12.03 -7.15
CA ALA A 159 -3.72 10.86 -6.28
C ALA A 159 -2.42 10.68 -5.48
N ALA A 160 -1.28 10.84 -6.15
CA ALA A 160 0.04 10.81 -5.51
C ALA A 160 0.20 11.95 -4.50
N LEU A 161 -0.21 13.18 -4.87
CA LEU A 161 -0.16 14.34 -3.97
C LEU A 161 -1.02 14.12 -2.72
N ASN A 162 -2.25 13.63 -2.90
CA ASN A 162 -3.17 13.34 -1.79
C ASN A 162 -2.60 12.25 -0.87
N PHE A 163 -2.00 11.21 -1.45
CA PHE A 163 -1.35 10.14 -0.70
C PHE A 163 -0.22 10.70 0.17
N VAL A 164 0.72 11.43 -0.42
CA VAL A 164 1.88 12.02 0.26
C VAL A 164 1.44 13.01 1.35
N THR A 165 0.49 13.88 1.03
CA THR A 165 -0.01 14.91 1.95
C THR A 165 -0.68 14.28 3.17
N PHE A 166 -1.55 13.30 2.96
CA PHE A 166 -2.23 12.61 4.05
C PHE A 166 -1.22 11.89 4.97
N SER A 167 -0.28 11.16 4.38
CA SER A 167 0.77 10.46 5.12
C SER A 167 1.64 11.43 5.94
N ASN A 168 1.97 12.61 5.39
CA ASN A 168 2.74 13.64 6.08
C ASN A 168 1.99 14.38 7.19
N GLN A 169 0.68 14.59 7.06
CA GLN A 169 -0.10 15.24 8.12
C GLN A 169 -0.19 14.37 9.36
N LEU A 170 -0.40 13.07 9.17
CA LEU A 170 -0.53 12.11 10.26
C LEU A 170 0.79 11.85 10.98
N ALA A 171 1.87 11.83 10.23
CA ALA A 171 3.23 11.83 10.74
C ALA A 171 3.52 12.92 11.78
N VAL A 172 3.17 14.16 11.44
CA VAL A 172 3.35 15.32 12.31
C VAL A 172 2.49 15.17 13.56
N ARG A 173 1.21 14.82 13.39
CA ARG A 173 0.27 14.60 14.49
C ARG A 173 0.76 13.53 15.47
N ASN A 174 1.28 12.41 14.96
CA ASN A 174 1.76 11.32 15.82
C ASN A 174 3.02 11.70 16.61
N LYS A 175 3.93 12.49 16.01
CA LYS A 175 5.08 13.04 16.73
C LYS A 175 4.64 13.97 17.86
N GLU A 176 3.70 14.88 17.60
CA GLU A 176 3.16 15.81 18.60
C GLU A 176 2.49 15.06 19.76
N MET A 177 1.67 14.06 19.46
CA MET A 177 1.01 13.23 20.48
C MET A 177 2.01 12.43 21.33
N SER A 178 3.07 11.90 20.72
CA SER A 178 4.11 11.17 21.45
C SER A 178 4.96 12.07 22.38
N ALA A 179 5.07 13.36 22.06
CA ALA A 179 5.76 14.34 22.89
C ALA A 179 4.92 14.71 24.12
N GLN A 180 3.60 14.89 23.95
CA GLN A 180 2.67 15.20 25.05
C GLN A 180 2.49 14.07 26.07
N VAL A 181 2.63 12.80 25.67
CA VAL A 181 2.52 11.65 26.59
C VAL A 181 3.77 11.47 27.47
N ARG A 182 4.87 12.16 27.17
CA ARG A 182 6.14 12.09 27.92
C ARG A 182 6.33 13.22 28.94
N GLU A 183 5.40 14.15 29.03
CA GLU A 183 5.32 15.21 30.05
C GLU A 183 4.32 14.83 31.16
#